data_AF-A0A9X0XN90-F1
#
_entry.id   AF-A0A9X0XN90-F1
#
_cell.length_a   1.000
_cell.length_b   1.000
_cell.length_c   1.000
_cell.angle_alpha   90.00
_cell.angle_beta   90.00
_cell.angle_gamma   90.00
#
_symmetry.space_group_name_H-M   'P 1'
#
loop_
_entity.id
_entity.type
_entity.pdbx_description
1 polymer ?
#
loop_
_entity_poly.entity_id
_entity_poly.type
_entity_poly.pdbx_seq_one_letter_code
_entity_poly.pdbx_strand_id
1 'polypeptide(L)'
;MIKRPITIMVLDEVADVIQTGHYTRNISAALVENHDELKRLVAEKVKHDPNVRLIGKLPGYDLIVSEVSETTLRVLIEMLGDPRMDELVSDLLRNNLQQIKRAVRQRDHENVPVHSPPDFDDR
;
A
#
# COMPACT_ATOMS: atom_id res chain seq x y z
N MET A 1 4.52 3.42 35.27
CA MET A 1 4.48 4.69 34.49
C MET A 1 5.65 4.87 33.51
N ILE A 2 6.61 3.94 33.39
CA ILE A 2 7.84 4.12 32.58
C ILE A 2 7.67 3.69 31.10
N LYS A 3 6.64 2.90 30.76
CA LYS A 3 6.47 2.32 29.42
C LYS A 3 6.21 3.36 28.31
N ARG A 4 5.53 4.47 28.61
CA ARG A 4 5.07 5.43 27.59
C ARG A 4 6.17 6.29 26.98
N PRO A 5 7.08 6.90 27.76
CA PRO A 5 8.26 7.56 27.18
C PRO A 5 9.07 6.63 26.28
N ILE A 6 9.21 5.35 26.67
CA ILE A 6 9.89 4.32 25.88
C ILE A 6 9.14 4.06 24.57
N THR A 7 7.82 3.85 24.59
CA THR A 7 7.05 3.62 23.35
C THR A 7 7.13 4.80 22.38
N ILE A 8 7.07 6.04 22.89
CA ILE A 8 7.19 7.24 22.04
C ILE A 8 8.59 7.30 21.42
N MET A 9 9.64 7.05 22.21
CA MET A 9 11.03 7.01 21.72
C MET A 9 11.23 5.92 20.66
N VAL A 10 10.63 4.74 20.83
CA VAL A 10 10.67 3.68 19.82
C VAL A 10 9.94 4.09 18.54
N LEU A 11 8.80 4.77 18.65
CA LEU A 11 8.10 5.31 17.47
C LEU A 11 8.89 6.43 16.79
N ASP A 12 9.71 7.19 17.53
CA ASP A 12 10.63 8.18 16.96
C ASP A 12 11.72 7.46 16.16
N GLU A 13 12.35 6.41 16.70
CA GLU A 13 13.36 5.62 15.99
C GLU A 13 12.79 4.96 14.71
N VAL A 14 11.59 4.36 14.82
CA VAL A 14 10.90 3.78 13.66
C VAL A 14 10.57 4.85 12.61
N ALA A 15 10.32 6.10 13.02
CA ALA A 15 10.11 7.20 12.08
C ALA A 15 11.34 7.55 11.26
N ASP A 16 12.50 7.50 11.89
CA ASP A 16 13.75 7.80 11.25
C ASP A 16 14.13 6.65 10.30
N VAL A 17 13.90 5.40 10.70
CA VAL A 17 14.11 4.23 9.83
C VAL A 17 13.16 4.25 8.62
N ILE A 18 11.86 4.52 8.83
CA ILE A 18 10.89 4.61 7.73
C ILE A 18 11.29 5.71 6.73
N GLN A 19 11.91 6.80 7.16
CA GLN A 19 12.38 7.83 6.22
C GLN A 19 13.51 7.36 5.28
N THR A 20 14.18 6.25 5.60
CA THR A 20 15.27 5.69 4.79
C THR A 20 14.83 4.57 3.84
N GLY A 21 13.57 4.13 3.92
CA GLY A 21 13.09 2.95 3.19
C GLY A 21 12.69 3.22 1.74
N HIS A 22 12.95 2.24 0.86
CA HIS A 22 12.56 2.26 -0.56
C HIS A 22 11.18 1.59 -0.79
N TYR A 23 10.12 2.15 -0.21
CA TYR A 23 8.80 1.51 -0.21
C TYR A 23 8.18 1.38 -1.59
N THR A 24 8.35 2.39 -2.43
CA THR A 24 7.88 2.38 -3.82
C THR A 24 8.49 1.23 -4.62
N ARG A 25 9.79 0.95 -4.40
CA ARG A 25 10.50 -0.18 -5.00
C ARG A 25 10.01 -1.53 -4.50
N ASN A 26 9.72 -1.64 -3.20
CA ASN A 26 9.16 -2.88 -2.65
C ASN A 26 7.74 -3.13 -3.20
N ILE A 27 6.93 -2.07 -3.33
CA ILE A 27 5.60 -2.17 -3.94
C ILE A 27 5.72 -2.57 -5.41
N SER A 28 6.60 -1.92 -6.18
CA SER A 28 6.77 -2.24 -7.61
C SER A 28 7.24 -3.67 -7.82
N ALA A 29 8.17 -4.17 -7.00
CA ALA A 29 8.60 -5.57 -7.02
C ALA A 29 7.42 -6.53 -6.77
N ALA A 30 6.61 -6.26 -5.73
CA ALA A 30 5.43 -7.07 -5.43
C ALA A 30 4.38 -7.04 -6.57
N LEU A 31 4.20 -5.89 -7.24
CA LEU A 31 3.30 -5.80 -8.40
C LEU A 31 3.82 -6.59 -9.60
N VAL A 32 5.13 -6.56 -9.86
CA VAL A 32 5.77 -7.36 -10.94
C VAL A 32 5.64 -8.86 -10.66
N GLU A 33 5.88 -9.29 -9.43
CA GLU A 33 5.75 -10.70 -9.03
C GLU A 33 4.32 -11.24 -9.21
N ASN A 34 3.31 -10.38 -9.08
CA ASN A 34 1.89 -10.74 -9.16
C ASN A 34 1.21 -10.19 -10.43
N HIS A 35 1.99 -9.86 -11.47
CA HIS A 35 1.51 -9.12 -12.66
C HIS A 35 0.30 -9.78 -13.33
N ASP A 36 0.38 -11.08 -13.61
CA ASP A 36 -0.68 -11.81 -14.31
C ASP A 36 -1.98 -11.90 -13.50
N GLU A 37 -1.87 -12.04 -12.18
CA GLU A 37 -3.02 -12.11 -11.28
C GLU A 37 -3.69 -10.74 -11.16
N LEU A 38 -2.91 -9.67 -11.04
CA LEU A 38 -3.41 -8.29 -11.04
C LEU A 38 -4.08 -7.94 -12.37
N LYS A 39 -3.50 -8.34 -13.50
CA LYS A 39 -4.10 -8.14 -14.82
C LYS A 39 -5.48 -8.79 -14.91
N ARG A 40 -5.60 -10.05 -14.48
CA ARG A 40 -6.88 -10.76 -14.42
C ARG A 40 -7.89 -10.02 -13.53
N LEU A 41 -7.46 -9.60 -12.35
CA LEU A 41 -8.30 -8.88 -11.41
C LEU A 41 -8.81 -7.56 -12.01
N VAL A 42 -7.93 -6.77 -12.63
CA VAL A 42 -8.30 -5.51 -13.29
C VAL A 42 -9.28 -5.77 -14.43
N ALA A 43 -9.02 -6.73 -15.31
CA ALA A 43 -9.93 -7.07 -16.40
C ALA A 43 -11.31 -7.50 -15.88
N GLU A 44 -11.36 -8.28 -14.80
CA GLU A 44 -12.61 -8.66 -14.14
C GLU A 44 -13.35 -7.44 -13.59
N LYS A 45 -12.66 -6.52 -12.90
CA LYS A 45 -13.28 -5.31 -12.34
C LYS A 45 -13.79 -4.36 -13.43
N VAL A 46 -13.02 -4.17 -14.50
CA VAL A 46 -13.42 -3.32 -15.65
C VAL A 46 -14.64 -3.89 -16.34
N LYS A 47 -14.71 -5.22 -16.52
CA LYS A 47 -15.88 -5.89 -17.12
C LYS A 47 -17.16 -5.72 -16.30
N HIS A 48 -17.04 -5.66 -14.97
CA HIS A 48 -18.16 -5.46 -14.06
C HIS A 48 -18.43 -3.99 -13.72
N ASP A 49 -17.65 -3.05 -14.29
CA ASP A 49 -17.82 -1.62 -14.00
C ASP A 49 -19.12 -1.10 -14.65
N PRO A 50 -20.05 -0.54 -13.86
CA PRO A 50 -21.33 -0.04 -14.38
C PRO A 50 -21.17 1.10 -15.40
N ASN A 51 -20.04 1.82 -15.39
CA ASN A 51 -19.74 2.90 -16.34
C ASN A 51 -19.32 2.38 -17.72
N VAL A 52 -19.00 1.08 -17.85
CA VAL A 52 -18.49 0.49 -19.11
C VAL A 52 -19.61 -0.22 -19.90
N ARG A 53 -20.87 -0.11 -19.46
CA ARG A 53 -22.06 -0.78 -20.05
C ARG A 53 -22.25 -0.59 -21.56
N LEU A 54 -21.82 0.55 -22.13
CA LEU A 54 -21.96 0.82 -23.56
C LEU A 54 -20.84 0.16 -24.40
N ILE A 55 -19.62 0.10 -23.86
CA ILE A 55 -18.42 -0.35 -24.57
C ILE A 55 -18.28 -1.89 -24.46
N GLY A 56 -18.75 -2.48 -23.35
CA GLY A 56 -18.70 -3.93 -23.11
C GLY A 56 -19.53 -4.81 -24.06
N LYS A 57 -20.26 -4.22 -25.01
CA LYS A 57 -21.05 -4.93 -26.03
C LYS A 57 -20.40 -4.93 -27.42
N LEU A 58 -19.29 -4.22 -27.59
CA LEU A 58 -18.60 -4.12 -28.87
C LEU A 58 -17.74 -5.37 -29.13
N PRO A 59 -17.72 -5.90 -30.37
CA PRO A 59 -16.80 -6.97 -30.72
C PRO A 59 -15.36 -6.49 -30.54
N GLY A 60 -14.52 -7.31 -29.89
CA GLY A 60 -13.13 -6.95 -29.57
C GLY A 60 -12.92 -6.18 -28.27
N TYR A 61 -13.98 -5.91 -27.48
CA TYR A 61 -13.86 -5.25 -26.18
C TYR A 61 -12.88 -5.95 -25.23
N ASP A 62 -12.95 -7.28 -25.10
CA ASP A 62 -12.06 -8.04 -24.20
C ASP A 62 -10.58 -7.86 -24.57
N LEU A 63 -10.26 -7.75 -25.87
CA LEU A 63 -8.91 -7.48 -26.33
C LEU A 63 -8.46 -6.07 -25.96
N ILE A 64 -9.32 -5.07 -26.17
CA ILE A 64 -9.04 -3.67 -25.81
C ILE A 64 -8.81 -3.54 -24.29
N VAL A 65 -9.67 -4.15 -23.47
CA VAL A 65 -9.53 -4.12 -22.01
C VAL A 65 -8.24 -4.80 -21.59
N SER A 66 -7.89 -5.94 -22.18
CA SER A 66 -6.63 -6.63 -21.89
C SER A 66 -5.41 -5.74 -22.18
N GLU A 67 -5.36 -5.12 -23.36
CA GLU A 67 -4.24 -4.26 -23.77
C GLU A 67 -4.14 -2.98 -22.92
N VAL A 68 -5.28 -2.35 -22.62
CA VAL A 68 -5.31 -1.15 -21.78
C VAL A 68 -4.93 -1.49 -20.34
N SER A 69 -5.39 -2.63 -19.81
CA SER A 69 -5.03 -3.09 -18.46
C SER A 69 -3.55 -3.40 -18.35
N GLU A 70 -2.99 -4.10 -19.34
CA GLU A 70 -1.55 -4.38 -19.45
C GLU A 70 -0.73 -3.10 -19.48
N THR A 71 -1.12 -2.16 -20.33
CA THR A 71 -0.42 -0.87 -20.49
C THR A 71 -0.49 -0.06 -19.20
N THR A 72 -1.66 -0.01 -18.57
CA THR A 72 -1.88 0.75 -17.34
C THR A 72 -1.07 0.14 -16.18
N LEU A 73 -1.07 -1.18 -16.03
CA LEU A 73 -0.29 -1.85 -15.00
C LEU A 73 1.22 -1.60 -15.15
N ARG A 74 1.72 -1.66 -16.39
CA ARG A 74 3.11 -1.32 -16.70
C ARG A 74 3.44 0.12 -16.33
N VAL A 75 2.61 1.08 -16.75
CA VAL A 75 2.81 2.51 -16.44
C VAL A 75 2.78 2.73 -14.93
N LEU A 76 1.87 2.07 -14.19
CA LEU A 76 1.84 2.16 -12.73
C LEU A 76 3.12 1.63 -12.08
N ILE A 77 3.67 0.52 -12.57
CA ILE A 77 4.95 -0.03 -12.09
C ILE A 77 6.10 0.94 -12.39
N GLU A 78 6.14 1.53 -13.57
CA GLU A 78 7.13 2.55 -13.94
C GLU A 78 7.01 3.81 -13.08
N MET A 79 5.78 4.26 -12.81
CA MET A 79 5.52 5.39 -11.92
C MET A 79 6.03 5.13 -10.50
N LEU A 80 5.94 3.90 -10.00
CA LEU A 80 6.55 3.55 -8.71
C LEU A 80 8.08 3.59 -8.73
N GLY A 81 8.72 3.61 -9.90
CA GLY A 81 10.16 3.87 -10.02
C GLY A 81 10.51 5.36 -10.13
N ASP A 82 9.53 6.25 -10.28
CA ASP A 82 9.75 7.69 -10.44
C ASP A 82 10.06 8.36 -9.08
N PRO A 83 11.10 9.21 -9.00
CA PRO A 83 11.45 9.91 -7.76
C PRO A 83 10.31 10.72 -7.13
N ARG A 84 9.39 11.25 -7.95
CA ARG A 84 8.22 12.02 -7.47
C ARG A 84 7.22 11.12 -6.74
N MET A 85 7.06 9.88 -7.20
CA MET A 85 6.21 8.91 -6.52
C MET A 85 6.85 8.44 -5.21
N ASP A 86 8.18 8.34 -5.17
CA ASP A 86 8.92 8.04 -3.96
C ASP A 86 8.75 9.13 -2.88
N GLU A 87 8.85 10.39 -3.28
CA GLU A 87 8.56 11.54 -2.41
C GLU A 87 7.11 11.51 -1.90
N LEU A 88 6.14 11.29 -2.81
CA LEU A 88 4.72 11.20 -2.44
C LEU A 88 4.46 10.10 -1.40
N VAL A 89 5.01 8.90 -1.59
CA VAL A 89 4.84 7.79 -0.65
C VAL A 89 5.55 8.07 0.67
N SER A 90 6.75 8.65 0.64
CA SER A 90 7.48 9.08 1.84
C SER A 90 6.67 10.07 2.69
N ASP A 91 6.03 11.05 2.04
CA ASP A 91 5.17 12.02 2.72
C ASP A 91 3.91 11.38 3.33
N LEU A 92 3.28 10.46 2.60
CA LEU A 92 2.14 9.70 3.14
C LEU A 92 2.54 8.91 4.38
N LEU A 93 3.68 8.20 4.35
CA LEU A 93 4.19 7.44 5.50
C LEU A 93 4.54 8.35 6.68
N ARG A 94 5.20 9.48 6.42
CA ARG A 94 5.52 10.50 7.43
C ARG A 94 4.26 10.98 8.14
N ASN A 95 3.22 11.35 7.39
CA ASN A 95 1.96 11.85 7.95
C ASN A 95 1.24 10.79 8.79
N ASN A 96 1.17 9.55 8.30
CA ASN A 96 0.56 8.44 9.03
C ASN A 96 1.29 8.16 10.35
N LEU A 97 2.63 8.21 10.34
CA LEU A 97 3.39 7.98 11.57
C LEU A 97 3.22 9.11 12.60
N GLN A 98 3.11 10.36 12.15
CA GLN A 98 2.76 11.46 13.06
C GLN A 98 1.37 11.25 13.67
N GLN A 99 0.41 10.74 12.89
CA GLN A 99 -0.91 10.36 13.41
C GLN A 99 -0.83 9.26 14.46
N ILE A 100 -0.06 8.18 14.20
CA ILE A 100 0.16 7.09 15.16
C ILE A 100 0.79 7.62 16.45
N LYS A 101 1.82 8.46 16.35
CA LYS A 101 2.47 9.08 17.53
C LYS A 101 1.49 9.91 18.36
N ARG A 102 0.59 10.65 17.72
CA ARG A 102 -0.47 11.41 18.41
C ARG A 102 -1.46 10.49 19.12
N ALA A 103 -1.97 9.47 18.43
CA ALA A 103 -2.90 8.50 18.99
C ALA A 103 -2.30 7.75 20.21
N VAL A 104 -1.00 7.42 20.15
CA VAL A 104 -0.28 6.79 21.27
C VAL A 104 -0.11 7.76 22.46
N ARG A 105 0.21 9.02 22.20
CA ARG A 105 0.24 10.06 23.24
C ARG A 105 -1.13 10.30 23.88
N GLN A 106 -2.20 10.25 23.08
CA GLN A 106 -3.58 10.50 23.48
C GLN A 106 -4.28 9.29 24.13
N ARG A 107 -3.67 8.10 24.07
CA ARG A 107 -4.20 6.80 24.56
C ARG A 107 -5.39 6.25 23.76
N ASP A 108 -5.58 6.68 22.53
CA ASP A 108 -6.70 6.20 21.70
C ASP A 108 -6.60 4.69 21.43
N HIS A 109 -5.38 4.14 21.45
CA HIS A 109 -5.10 2.71 21.32
C HIS A 109 -5.40 1.88 22.58
N GLU A 110 -5.57 2.48 23.76
CA GLU A 110 -5.90 1.76 25.01
C GLU A 110 -7.36 1.25 25.01
N ASN A 111 -8.21 1.76 24.10
CA ASN A 111 -9.59 1.32 23.89
C ASN A 111 -9.73 0.22 22.81
N VAL A 112 -8.63 -0.14 22.15
CA VAL A 112 -8.61 -1.22 21.15
C VAL A 112 -8.29 -2.52 21.89
N PRO A 113 -9.06 -3.62 21.69
CA PRO A 113 -8.79 -4.90 22.34
C PRO A 113 -7.33 -5.31 22.15
N VAL A 114 -6.67 -5.68 23.25
CA VAL A 114 -5.26 -6.07 23.25
C VAL A 114 -5.06 -7.24 22.28
N HIS A 115 -4.20 -7.04 21.27
CA HIS A 115 -3.70 -8.14 20.47
C HIS A 115 -2.73 -8.94 21.35
N SER A 116 -3.07 -10.19 21.65
CA SER A 116 -2.11 -11.12 22.26
C SER A 116 -0.88 -11.19 21.35
N PRO A 117 0.34 -11.02 21.88
CA PRO A 117 1.53 -11.21 21.07
C PRO A 117 1.53 -12.63 20.50
N PRO A 118 2.00 -12.85 19.26
CA PRO A 118 2.25 -14.20 18.77
C PRO A 118 3.26 -14.87 19.71
N ASP A 119 2.95 -16.09 20.15
CA ASP A 119 3.88 -16.91 20.92
C ASP A 119 5.17 -17.05 20.10
N PHE A 120 6.26 -16.47 20.60
CA PHE A 120 7.59 -16.80 20.11
C PHE A 120 7.90 -18.21 20.65
N ASP A 121 7.59 -19.22 19.84
CA ASP A 121 8.02 -20.61 20.04
C ASP A 121 9.55 -20.64 19.89
N ASP A 122 10.26 -20.56 21.02
CA ASP A 122 11.71 -20.76 21.10
C ASP A 122 12.01 -22.21 20.69
N ARG A 123 12.49 -22.40 19.46
CA ARG A 123 13.11 -23.64 18.99
C ARG A 123 14.56 -23.40 18.60
#